data_AF-A0A834FIR1-F1
#
_entry.id   AF-A0A834FIR1-F1
#
_cell.length_a   1.000
_cell.length_b   1.000
_cell.length_c   1.000
_cell.angle_alpha   90.00
_cell.angle_beta   90.00
_cell.angle_gamma   90.00
#
_symmetry.space_group_name_H-M   'P 1'
#
loop_
_entity.id
_entity.type
_entity.pdbx_description
1 polymer ?
#
loop_
_entity_poly.entity_id
_entity_poly.type
_entity_poly.pdbx_seq_one_letter_code
_entity_poly.pdbx_strand_id
1 'polypeptide(L)'
;MDEGLVADVERLVLRSEDGWQGVSPMVRAVERAAAVAVGVCIYVACGLDENGEVYAGIQRYSVKEDQWDVVSFSPFPRYDLVATELNGALYLFGGLSLRLDMETDEWTVLDEQCLDRKFFCGCTTVSGQVYLVSERRSNKAFPNMLLLDPYIDTCLEMDDAIPCPVPIRGCVTIRRD
;
A
#
# COMPACT_ATOMS: atom_id res chain seq x y z
N MET A 1 -23.06 -2.66 -17.78
CA MET A 1 -23.45 -2.92 -16.39
C MET A 1 -22.15 -2.72 -15.65
N ASP A 2 -22.02 -1.64 -14.88
CA ASP A 2 -20.78 -1.45 -14.12
C ASP A 2 -20.69 -2.65 -13.17
N GLU A 3 -19.76 -3.55 -13.46
CA GLU A 3 -19.48 -4.68 -12.59
C GLU A 3 -19.12 -4.09 -11.24
N GLY A 4 -19.85 -4.52 -10.20
CA GLY A 4 -19.61 -4.08 -8.84
C GLY A 4 -18.20 -4.47 -8.39
N LEU A 5 -17.90 -4.20 -7.13
CA LEU A 5 -16.61 -4.58 -6.56
C LEU A 5 -16.42 -6.11 -6.66
N VAL A 6 -15.37 -6.56 -7.36
CA VAL A 6 -15.06 -7.99 -7.55
C VAL A 6 -13.85 -8.42 -6.72
N ALA A 7 -13.87 -9.69 -6.30
CA ALA A 7 -12.74 -10.34 -5.64
C ALA A 7 -11.76 -11.01 -6.62
N ASP A 8 -12.13 -11.06 -7.91
CA ASP A 8 -11.35 -11.74 -8.94
C ASP A 8 -9.96 -11.12 -9.08
N VAL A 9 -8.97 -11.98 -9.26
CA VAL A 9 -7.58 -11.59 -9.42
C VAL A 9 -7.04 -12.25 -10.67
N GLU A 10 -6.31 -11.48 -11.46
CA GLU A 10 -5.65 -11.97 -12.66
C GLU A 10 -4.15 -11.75 -12.57
N ARG A 11 -3.38 -12.67 -13.16
CA ARG A 11 -1.92 -12.63 -13.22
C ARG A 11 -1.47 -12.67 -14.67
N LEU A 12 -0.59 -11.73 -15.03
CA LEU A 12 0.11 -11.74 -16.32
C LEU A 12 1.50 -12.37 -16.16
N VAL A 13 1.75 -13.47 -16.85
CA VAL A 13 3.09 -14.06 -16.93
C VAL A 13 3.81 -13.43 -18.14
N LEU A 14 4.84 -12.64 -17.88
CA LEU A 14 5.59 -12.00 -18.96
C LEU A 14 6.24 -13.06 -19.85
N ARG A 15 6.14 -12.85 -21.17
CA ARG A 15 6.65 -13.75 -22.23
C ARG A 15 5.88 -15.08 -22.38
N SER A 16 4.73 -15.26 -21.74
CA SER A 16 3.78 -16.30 -22.17
C SER A 16 2.91 -15.78 -23.32
N GLU A 17 2.36 -16.70 -24.12
CA GLU A 17 1.38 -16.37 -25.16
C GLU A 17 -0.06 -16.32 -24.62
N ASP A 18 -0.27 -16.83 -23.40
CA ASP A 18 -1.59 -17.07 -22.80
C ASP A 18 -2.28 -15.82 -22.24
N GLY A 19 -1.60 -14.65 -22.26
CA GLY A 19 -2.15 -13.40 -21.74
C GLY A 19 -2.41 -13.42 -20.23
N TRP A 20 -3.43 -12.66 -19.80
CA TRP A 20 -3.89 -12.62 -18.41
C TRP A 20 -4.61 -13.92 -18.06
N GLN A 21 -4.33 -14.46 -16.87
CA GLN A 21 -4.95 -15.68 -16.36
C GLN A 21 -5.58 -15.41 -15.01
N GLY A 22 -6.81 -15.87 -14.81
CA GLY A 22 -7.45 -15.87 -13.50
C GLY A 22 -6.67 -16.72 -12.50
N VAL A 23 -6.52 -16.21 -11.28
CA VAL A 23 -5.94 -16.91 -10.12
C VAL A 23 -6.96 -16.94 -8.98
N SER A 24 -6.63 -17.56 -7.84
CA SER A 24 -7.56 -17.57 -6.71
C SER A 24 -8.02 -16.16 -6.34
N PRO A 25 -9.33 -15.97 -6.08
CA PRO A 25 -9.89 -14.66 -5.74
C PRO A 25 -9.49 -14.25 -4.31
N MET A 26 -9.49 -12.94 -4.06
CA MET A 26 -9.31 -12.39 -2.71
C MET A 26 -10.37 -12.92 -1.74
N VAL A 27 -10.03 -13.04 -0.45
CA VAL A 27 -10.98 -13.45 0.60
C VAL A 27 -12.15 -12.46 0.71
N ARG A 28 -11.86 -11.17 0.51
CA ARG A 28 -12.83 -10.09 0.44
C ARG A 28 -12.48 -9.13 -0.68
N ALA A 29 -13.46 -8.85 -1.53
CA ALA A 29 -13.36 -7.79 -2.52
C ALA A 29 -13.21 -6.44 -1.81
N VAL A 30 -12.18 -5.67 -2.18
CA VAL A 30 -11.91 -4.35 -1.61
C VAL A 30 -11.45 -3.38 -2.70
N GLU A 31 -11.97 -2.15 -2.67
CA GLU A 31 -11.43 -1.03 -3.44
C GLU A 31 -10.67 -0.08 -2.54
N ARG A 32 -9.81 0.74 -3.16
CA ARG A 32 -9.07 1.82 -2.49
C ARG A 32 -8.20 1.32 -1.32
N ALA A 33 -7.96 0.01 -1.25
CA ALA A 33 -7.01 -0.66 -0.36
C ALA A 33 -5.56 -0.29 -0.72
N ALA A 34 -4.64 -0.55 0.20
CA ALA A 34 -3.23 -0.54 -0.13
C ALA A 34 -2.79 -1.91 -0.66
N ALA A 35 -1.85 -1.96 -1.60
CA ALA A 35 -1.26 -3.20 -2.08
C ALA A 35 0.26 -3.11 -2.07
N VAL A 36 0.93 -4.18 -1.64
CA VAL A 36 2.39 -4.24 -1.54
C VAL A 36 2.90 -5.67 -1.77
N ALA A 37 4.02 -5.81 -2.47
CA ALA A 37 4.69 -7.10 -2.64
C ALA A 37 5.75 -7.30 -1.55
N VAL A 38 5.76 -8.48 -0.93
CA VAL A 38 6.73 -8.87 0.09
C VAL A 38 7.21 -10.28 -0.22
N GLY A 39 8.48 -10.41 -0.60
CA GLY A 39 9.04 -11.69 -1.03
C GLY A 39 8.24 -12.30 -2.20
N VAL A 40 7.66 -13.48 -1.99
CA VAL A 40 6.83 -14.20 -2.99
C VAL A 40 5.33 -14.03 -2.76
N CYS A 41 4.94 -13.05 -1.94
CA CYS A 41 3.57 -12.79 -1.55
C CYS A 41 3.13 -11.38 -1.93
N ILE A 42 1.83 -11.20 -2.14
CA ILE A 42 1.19 -9.89 -2.32
C ILE A 42 0.27 -9.67 -1.12
N TYR A 43 0.29 -8.48 -0.56
CA TYR A 43 -0.56 -8.10 0.56
C TYR A 43 -1.51 -6.99 0.12
N VAL A 44 -2.79 -7.14 0.46
CA VAL A 44 -3.85 -6.15 0.25
C VAL A 44 -4.40 -5.77 1.62
N ALA A 45 -4.20 -4.52 2.00
CA ALA A 45 -4.52 -4.02 3.33
C ALA A 45 -5.74 -3.10 3.30
N CYS A 46 -6.75 -3.47 4.11
CA CYS A 46 -7.97 -2.71 4.35
C CYS A 46 -8.73 -2.38 3.04
N GLY A 47 -9.27 -1.16 2.91
CA GLY A 47 -10.10 -0.74 1.77
C GLY A 47 -11.60 -0.73 2.06
N LEU A 48 -12.41 -0.34 1.07
CA LEU A 48 -13.86 -0.39 1.13
C LEU A 48 -14.34 -1.69 0.50
N ASP A 49 -15.20 -2.44 1.20
CA ASP A 49 -15.83 -3.63 0.66
C ASP A 49 -17.07 -3.31 -0.18
N GLU A 50 -17.75 -4.35 -0.65
CA GLU A 50 -18.93 -4.25 -1.52
C GLU A 50 -20.11 -3.49 -0.86
N ASN A 51 -20.15 -3.41 0.47
CA ASN A 51 -21.17 -2.68 1.22
C ASN A 51 -20.75 -1.22 1.47
N GLY A 52 -19.55 -0.82 1.02
CA GLY A 52 -18.93 0.46 1.35
C GLY A 52 -18.43 0.52 2.79
N GLU A 53 -18.28 -0.62 3.47
CA GLU A 53 -17.73 -0.70 4.81
C GLU A 53 -16.20 -0.79 4.75
N VAL A 54 -15.53 -0.19 5.74
CA VAL A 54 -14.06 -0.24 5.80
C VAL A 54 -13.63 -1.60 6.31
N TYR A 55 -13.08 -2.44 5.43
CA TYR A 55 -12.57 -3.74 5.80
C TYR A 55 -11.26 -3.61 6.60
N ALA A 56 -11.10 -4.42 7.65
CA ALA A 56 -9.92 -4.37 8.50
C ALA A 56 -8.84 -5.40 8.15
N GLY A 57 -9.16 -6.38 7.30
CA GLY A 57 -8.25 -7.49 7.03
C GLY A 57 -7.02 -7.06 6.23
N ILE A 58 -5.90 -7.69 6.57
CA ILE A 58 -4.70 -7.74 5.74
C ILE A 58 -4.73 -9.09 5.01
N GLN A 59 -5.07 -9.05 3.73
CA GLN A 59 -5.19 -10.22 2.89
C GLN A 59 -3.84 -10.50 2.25
N ARG A 60 -3.37 -11.75 2.28
CA ARG A 60 -2.11 -12.17 1.68
C ARG A 60 -2.39 -13.18 0.59
N TYR A 61 -1.80 -12.97 -0.58
CA TYR A 61 -1.73 -13.93 -1.66
C TYR A 61 -0.38 -14.62 -1.66
N SER A 62 -0.37 -15.94 -1.57
CA SER A 62 0.81 -16.76 -1.83
C SER A 62 0.85 -17.11 -3.31
N VAL A 63 1.81 -16.54 -4.07
CA VAL A 63 1.95 -16.83 -5.51
C VAL A 63 2.27 -18.30 -5.76
N LYS A 64 2.98 -18.95 -4.82
CA LYS A 64 3.39 -20.34 -4.93
C LYS A 64 2.22 -21.31 -4.75
N GLU A 65 1.34 -21.03 -3.79
CA GLU A 65 0.23 -21.91 -3.42
C GLU A 65 -1.08 -21.52 -4.12
N ASP A 66 -1.06 -20.41 -4.87
CA ASP A 66 -2.22 -19.79 -5.51
C ASP A 66 -3.42 -19.67 -4.56
N GLN A 67 -3.18 -19.06 -3.40
CA GLN A 67 -4.17 -18.99 -2.33
C GLN A 67 -4.11 -17.65 -1.61
N TRP A 68 -5.28 -17.19 -1.17
CA TRP A 68 -5.43 -16.04 -0.31
C TRP A 68 -5.77 -16.46 1.12
N ASP A 69 -5.19 -15.76 2.08
CA ASP A 69 -5.53 -15.84 3.49
C ASP A 69 -5.58 -14.46 4.16
N VAL A 70 -6.18 -14.36 5.35
CA VAL A 70 -6.20 -13.12 6.14
C VAL A 70 -5.23 -13.29 7.29
N VAL A 71 -4.16 -12.49 7.30
CA VAL A 71 -3.01 -12.70 8.20
C VAL A 71 -3.02 -11.80 9.43
N SER A 72 -3.78 -10.71 9.40
CA SER A 72 -3.87 -9.72 10.48
C SER A 72 -5.14 -8.87 10.29
N PHE A 73 -5.57 -8.16 11.33
CA PHE A 73 -6.61 -7.14 11.26
C PHE A 73 -6.11 -5.79 11.79
N SER A 74 -6.26 -4.72 11.00
CA SER A 74 -5.88 -3.38 11.45
C SER A 74 -6.75 -2.92 12.62
N PRO A 75 -6.17 -2.39 13.71
CA PRO A 75 -6.93 -1.79 14.80
C PRO A 75 -7.62 -0.49 14.41
N PHE A 76 -7.15 0.16 13.34
CA PHE A 76 -7.69 1.40 12.81
C PHE A 76 -7.87 1.28 11.29
N PRO A 77 -8.86 0.50 10.83
CA PRO A 77 -9.03 0.21 9.41
C PRO A 77 -9.36 1.49 8.63
N ARG A 78 -8.80 1.60 7.42
CA ARG A 78 -8.91 2.78 6.54
C ARG A 78 -8.95 2.37 5.07
N TYR A 79 -9.25 3.34 4.21
CA TYR A 79 -9.17 3.26 2.76
C TYR A 79 -8.42 4.49 2.26
N ASP A 80 -8.13 4.57 0.97
CA ASP A 80 -7.23 5.58 0.37
C ASP A 80 -5.80 5.48 0.90
N LEU A 81 -5.37 4.26 1.18
CA LEU A 81 -4.06 3.96 1.70
C LEU A 81 -3.04 3.75 0.58
N VAL A 82 -1.78 4.01 0.89
CA VAL A 82 -0.61 3.50 0.17
C VAL A 82 0.22 2.65 1.13
N ALA A 83 0.92 1.63 0.62
CA ALA A 83 1.73 0.75 1.45
C ALA A 83 3.10 0.44 0.86
N THR A 84 4.08 0.26 1.74
CA THR A 84 5.40 -0.29 1.40
C THR A 84 5.84 -1.26 2.48
N GLU A 85 6.77 -2.14 2.12
CA GLU A 85 7.47 -2.99 3.07
C GLU A 85 8.85 -2.40 3.33
N LEU A 86 9.29 -2.49 4.59
CA LEU A 86 10.64 -2.18 5.02
C LEU A 86 10.96 -3.00 6.27
N ASN A 87 12.04 -3.79 6.22
CA ASN A 87 12.58 -4.58 7.32
C ASN A 87 11.59 -5.57 7.96
N GLY A 88 10.81 -6.28 7.15
CA GLY A 88 9.84 -7.25 7.66
C GLY A 88 8.59 -6.61 8.28
N ALA A 89 8.38 -5.31 8.08
CA ALA A 89 7.16 -4.62 8.49
C ALA A 89 6.43 -4.00 7.30
N LEU A 90 5.09 -4.02 7.36
CA LEU A 90 4.24 -3.28 6.44
C LEU A 90 3.97 -1.89 7.01
N TYR A 91 4.23 -0.87 6.21
CA TYR A 91 3.89 0.51 6.51
C TYR A 91 2.67 0.91 5.70
N LEU A 92 1.61 1.35 6.37
CA LEU A 92 0.38 1.85 5.77
C LEU A 92 0.29 3.35 6.01
N PHE A 93 0.05 4.13 4.96
CA PHE A 93 -0.06 5.58 5.04
C PHE A 93 -1.38 6.07 4.44
N GLY A 94 -2.09 6.95 5.16
CA GLY A 94 -3.31 7.59 4.70
C GLY A 94 -4.26 7.93 5.85
N GLY A 95 -4.34 9.20 6.22
CA GLY A 95 -5.15 9.71 7.32
C GLY A 95 -4.61 9.35 8.70
N LEU A 96 -4.21 8.10 8.91
CA LEU A 96 -3.46 7.60 10.05
C LEU A 96 -2.40 6.63 9.53
N SER A 97 -1.17 6.77 10.01
CA SER A 97 -0.05 5.93 9.57
C SER A 97 0.19 4.81 10.58
N LEU A 98 0.36 3.59 10.07
CA LEU A 98 0.49 2.37 10.88
C LEU A 98 1.68 1.54 10.39
N ARG A 99 2.36 0.89 11.33
CA ARG A 99 3.34 -0.17 11.07
C ARG A 99 2.79 -1.48 11.62
N LEU A 100 2.76 -2.52 10.78
CA LEU A 100 2.52 -3.90 11.18
C LEU A 100 3.84 -4.66 11.12
N ASP A 101 4.30 -5.17 12.26
CA ASP A 101 5.38 -6.14 12.30
C ASP A 101 4.85 -7.51 11.84
N MET A 102 5.34 -8.03 10.72
CA MET A 102 4.80 -9.24 10.12
C MET A 102 5.21 -10.52 10.84
N GLU A 103 6.25 -10.47 11.68
CA GLU A 103 6.70 -11.62 12.46
C GLU A 103 5.92 -11.73 13.78
N THR A 104 5.70 -10.61 14.45
CA THR A 104 5.05 -10.59 15.78
C THR A 104 3.55 -10.28 15.75
N ASP A 105 3.00 -9.88 14.60
CA ASP A 105 1.62 -9.41 14.45
C ASP A 105 1.32 -8.16 15.32
N GLU A 106 2.35 -7.35 15.56
CA GLU A 106 2.24 -6.15 16.39
C GLU A 106 1.98 -4.89 15.56
N TRP A 107 0.94 -4.15 15.95
CA TRP A 107 0.57 -2.88 15.35
C TRP A 107 1.13 -1.70 16.14
N THR A 108 1.78 -0.78 15.43
CA THR A 108 2.28 0.49 15.98
C THR A 108 1.68 1.66 15.22
N VAL A 109 1.19 2.67 15.94
CA VAL A 109 0.80 3.95 15.34
C VAL A 109 2.05 4.79 15.13
N LEU A 110 2.24 5.32 13.93
CA LEU A 110 3.34 6.23 13.60
C LEU A 110 2.87 7.66 13.88
N ASP A 111 3.09 8.13 15.11
CA ASP A 111 2.68 9.46 15.58
C ASP A 111 3.68 10.55 15.16
N GLU A 112 3.84 10.69 13.84
CA GLU A 112 4.75 11.65 13.23
C GLU A 112 3.97 12.86 12.71
N GLN A 113 4.36 14.07 13.14
CA GLN A 113 3.67 15.30 12.75
C GLN A 113 3.64 15.51 11.23
N CYS A 114 4.70 15.11 10.53
CA CYS A 114 4.79 15.16 9.07
C CYS A 114 3.77 14.23 8.36
N LEU A 115 3.23 13.20 9.04
CA LEU A 115 2.30 12.20 8.50
C LEU A 115 0.85 12.47 8.92
N ASP A 116 0.63 13.27 9.96
CA ASP A 116 -0.69 13.46 10.57
C ASP A 116 -1.75 13.86 9.54
N ARG A 117 -2.80 13.04 9.44
CA ARG A 117 -3.96 13.24 8.55
C ARG A 117 -3.63 13.41 7.07
N LYS A 118 -2.44 13.01 6.64
CA LYS A 118 -2.01 13.12 5.24
C LYS A 118 -2.40 11.90 4.42
N PHE A 119 -2.69 12.14 3.15
CA PHE A 119 -2.89 11.10 2.14
C PHE A 119 -1.87 11.30 1.04
N PHE A 120 -1.42 10.21 0.42
CA PHE A 120 -0.40 10.25 -0.63
C PHE A 120 -0.88 9.50 -1.87
N CYS A 121 -0.34 9.84 -3.03
CA CYS A 121 -0.61 9.09 -4.25
C CYS A 121 0.39 7.95 -4.45
N GLY A 122 1.58 8.00 -3.83
CA GLY A 122 2.54 6.90 -3.89
C GLY A 122 3.37 6.78 -2.62
N CYS A 123 3.84 5.57 -2.36
CA CYS A 123 4.92 5.32 -1.42
C CYS A 123 5.84 4.20 -1.92
N THR A 124 7.14 4.34 -1.70
CA THR A 124 8.12 3.31 -2.05
C THR A 124 9.30 3.33 -1.10
N THR A 125 9.99 2.20 -0.99
CA THR A 125 11.19 2.08 -0.17
C THR A 125 12.43 2.11 -1.05
N VAL A 126 13.41 2.94 -0.68
CA VAL A 126 14.70 3.08 -1.34
C VAL A 126 15.78 3.09 -0.27
N SER A 127 16.78 2.21 -0.39
CA SER A 127 17.96 2.19 0.49
C SER A 127 17.65 2.21 2.00
N GLY A 128 16.58 1.52 2.42
CA GLY A 128 16.18 1.45 3.83
C GLY A 128 15.32 2.61 4.33
N GLN A 129 14.91 3.52 3.44
CA GLN A 129 14.08 4.68 3.74
C GLN A 129 12.78 4.64 2.94
N VAL A 130 11.70 5.17 3.52
CA VAL A 130 10.39 5.25 2.88
C VAL A 130 10.19 6.64 2.30
N TYR A 131 9.85 6.69 1.02
CA TYR A 131 9.50 7.91 0.30
C TYR A 131 7.99 7.94 0.08
N LEU A 132 7.35 9.02 0.49
CA LEU A 132 5.94 9.31 0.24
C LEU A 132 5.85 10.44 -0.77
N VAL A 133 5.09 10.25 -1.83
CA VAL A 133 5.05 11.20 -2.95
C VAL A 133 3.64 11.66 -3.23
N SER A 134 3.54 12.93 -3.61
CA SER A 134 2.30 13.61 -3.94
C SER A 134 1.27 13.57 -2.82
N GLU A 135 1.38 14.49 -1.86
CA GLU A 135 0.33 14.66 -0.86
C GLU A 135 -0.99 15.07 -1.52
N ARG A 136 -2.08 14.41 -1.14
CA ARG A 136 -3.43 14.71 -1.60
C ARG A 136 -4.18 15.46 -0.51
N ARG A 137 -4.52 16.73 -0.78
CA ARG A 137 -5.39 17.55 0.07
C ARG A 137 -6.71 17.78 -0.67
N SER A 138 -7.79 17.20 -0.15
CA SER A 138 -9.10 17.18 -0.81
C SER A 138 -8.98 16.61 -2.24
N ASN A 139 -9.35 17.37 -3.28
CA ASN A 139 -9.25 16.95 -4.68
C ASN A 139 -7.98 17.48 -5.40
N LYS A 140 -6.97 17.94 -4.66
CA LYS A 140 -5.71 18.44 -5.23
C LYS A 140 -4.53 17.60 -4.77
N ALA A 141 -3.70 17.18 -5.72
CA ALA A 141 -2.39 16.61 -5.46
C ALA A 141 -1.34 17.72 -5.48
N PHE A 142 -0.37 17.63 -4.57
CA PHE A 142 0.75 18.56 -4.47
C PHE A 142 2.02 17.86 -4.94
N PRO A 143 3.00 18.57 -5.52
CA PRO A 143 4.24 17.96 -5.99
C PRO A 143 5.28 17.77 -4.87
N ASN A 144 4.86 17.51 -3.63
CA ASN A 144 5.78 17.33 -2.50
C ASN A 144 6.20 15.87 -2.31
N MET A 145 7.25 15.70 -1.52
CA MET A 145 7.81 14.40 -1.14
C MET A 145 8.15 14.43 0.34
N LEU A 146 7.79 13.36 1.07
CA LEU A 146 8.28 13.13 2.42
C LEU A 146 9.25 11.95 2.43
N LEU A 147 10.25 12.06 3.27
CA LEU A 147 11.18 10.99 3.61
C LEU A 147 10.89 10.55 5.03
N LEU A 148 10.68 9.26 5.24
CA LEU A 148 10.60 8.60 6.53
C LEU A 148 11.76 7.62 6.66
N ASP A 149 12.58 7.81 7.68
CA ASP A 149 13.65 6.90 8.08
C ASP A 149 13.35 6.37 9.49
N PRO A 150 12.86 5.12 9.60
CA PRO A 150 12.47 4.57 10.90
C PRO A 150 13.68 4.20 11.79
N TYR A 151 14.90 4.19 11.25
CA TYR A 151 16.08 3.84 12.04
C TYR A 151 16.61 4.98 12.90
N ILE A 152 16.39 6.22 12.44
CA ILE A 152 16.79 7.45 13.11
C ILE A 152 15.60 8.30 13.52
N ASP A 153 14.40 7.70 13.53
CA ASP A 153 13.13 8.33 13.93
C ASP A 153 12.92 9.70 13.26
N THR A 154 13.16 9.73 11.95
CA THR A 154 13.18 10.97 11.17
C THR A 154 12.09 10.94 10.12
N CYS A 155 11.26 11.98 10.12
CA CYS A 155 10.31 12.23 9.05
C CYS A 155 10.35 13.68 8.58
N LEU A 156 10.69 13.90 7.32
CA LEU A 156 10.99 15.22 6.76
C LEU A 156 10.27 15.45 5.44
N GLU A 157 9.80 16.67 5.22
CA GLU A 157 9.42 17.14 3.89
C GLU A 157 10.67 17.55 3.13
N MET A 158 10.83 17.01 1.92
CA MET A 158 11.98 17.28 1.07
C MET A 158 11.76 18.56 0.28
N ASP A 159 12.81 19.39 0.19
CA ASP A 159 12.78 20.64 -0.59
C ASP A 159 12.66 20.39 -2.11
N ASP A 160 13.20 19.25 -2.57
CA ASP A 160 13.16 18.84 -3.97
C ASP A 160 11.78 18.26 -4.32
N ALA A 161 10.88 19.15 -4.74
CA ALA A 161 9.57 18.78 -5.26
C ALA A 161 9.69 17.92 -6.53
N ILE A 162 8.78 16.97 -6.69
CA ILE A 162 8.61 16.27 -7.97
C ILE A 162 8.16 17.27 -9.06
N PRO A 163 8.48 17.06 -10.35
CA PRO A 163 8.22 18.06 -11.39
C PRO A 163 6.75 18.45 -11.57
N CYS A 164 5.82 17.56 -11.23
CA CYS A 164 4.39 17.80 -11.23
C CYS A 164 3.68 16.88 -10.23
N PRO A 165 2.46 17.23 -9.78
CA PRO A 165 1.67 16.32 -8.96
C PRO A 165 1.36 15.04 -9.73
N VAL A 166 1.38 13.89 -9.05
CA VAL A 166 0.95 12.61 -9.61
C VAL A 166 -0.51 12.38 -9.19
N PRO A 167 -1.50 12.55 -10.09
CA PRO A 167 -2.91 12.40 -9.71
C PRO A 167 -3.36 10.93 -9.60
N ILE A 168 -2.51 9.99 -10.01
CA ILE A 168 -2.80 8.54 -10.05
C ILE A 168 -2.02 7.84 -8.95
N ARG A 169 -2.61 6.78 -8.37
CA ARG A 169 -1.94 5.97 -7.36
C ARG A 169 -0.82 5.12 -7.96
N GLY A 170 0.32 5.08 -7.28
CA GLY A 170 1.39 4.14 -7.55
C GLY A 170 2.75 4.81 -7.74
N CYS A 171 3.77 4.11 -7.29
CA CYS A 171 5.17 4.42 -7.57
C CYS A 171 5.97 3.12 -7.53
N VAL A 172 7.08 3.10 -8.25
CA VAL A 172 7.97 1.96 -8.32
C VAL A 172 9.40 2.45 -8.21
N THR A 173 10.21 1.71 -7.48
CA THR A 173 11.65 1.95 -7.41
C THR A 173 12.36 1.12 -8.46
N ILE A 174 13.24 1.76 -9.23
CA ILE A 174 14.06 1.11 -10.25
C ILE A 174 15.52 1.29 -9.84
N ARG A 175 16.24 0.19 -9.64
CA ARG A 175 17.68 0.24 -9.46
C ARG A 175 18.32 0.37 -10.84
N ARG A 176 19.15 1.41 -11.03
CA ARG A 176 20.08 1.45 -12.16
C ARG A 176 21.31 0.66 -11.75
N ASP A 177 21.53 -0.46 -12.42
CA ASP A 177 22.82 -1.16 -12.39
C ASP A 177 23.89 -0.40 -13.20
#